data_AF-A0A0B2UM04-F1
#
_entry.id   AF-A0A0B2UM04-F1
#
_cell.length_a   1.000
_cell.length_b   1.000
_cell.length_c   1.000
_cell.angle_alpha   90.00
_cell.angle_beta   90.00
_cell.angle_gamma   90.00
#
_symmetry.space_group_name_H-M   'P 1'
#
loop_
_entity.id
_entity.type
_entity.pdbx_description
1 polymer ?
#
loop_
_entity_poly.entity_id
_entity_poly.type
_entity_poly.pdbx_seq_one_letter_code
_entity_poly.pdbx_strand_id
1 'polypeptide(L)'
;MSRCDVALRIFEATGNSFVVGSISVLLSNALRREGLIEQPVRNGGEMAKQSMVYSLIGCGLNMLGISGYAKQLFAPFASSFVCGLRNGRRFGVKNAMSGLLGSFGYEMINKARGY
;
A
#
# COMPACT_ATOMS: atom_id res chain seq x y z
N MET A 1 -2.12 -23.06 3.95
CA MET A 1 -1.29 -21.95 4.46
C MET A 1 -1.79 -21.61 5.86
N SER A 2 -0.93 -21.66 6.89
CA SER A 2 -1.38 -21.45 8.27
C SER A 2 -1.81 -19.98 8.48
N ARG A 3 -2.81 -19.74 9.34
CA ARG A 3 -3.24 -18.36 9.69
C ARG A 3 -2.09 -17.55 10.32
N CYS A 4 -1.15 -18.23 10.99
CA CYS A 4 0.07 -17.60 11.53
C CYS A 4 1.02 -17.13 10.43
N ASP A 5 1.21 -17.89 9.35
CA ASP A 5 2.07 -17.47 8.22
C ASP A 5 1.53 -16.22 7.52
N VAL A 6 0.20 -16.13 7.42
CA VAL A 6 -0.48 -14.98 6.84
C VAL A 6 -0.26 -13.74 7.71
N ALA A 7 -0.46 -13.85 9.02
CA ALA A 7 -0.26 -12.75 9.94
C ALA A 7 1.19 -12.25 9.92
N LEU A 8 2.16 -13.16 9.92
CA LEU A 8 3.59 -12.84 9.85
C LEU A 8 3.94 -12.06 8.57
N ARG A 9 3.47 -12.52 7.40
CA ARG A 9 3.67 -11.81 6.13
C ARG A 9 3.03 -10.43 6.10
N ILE A 10 1.85 -10.28 6.71
CA ILE A 10 1.18 -8.97 6.82
C ILE A 10 2.02 -8.03 7.68
N PHE A 11 2.52 -8.50 8.83
CA PHE A 11 3.35 -7.68 9.72
C PHE A 11 4.69 -7.31 9.09
N GLU A 12 5.36 -8.24 8.41
CA GLU A 12 6.59 -7.95 7.67
C GLU A 12 6.37 -6.91 6.57
N ALA A 13 5.32 -7.07 5.74
CA ALA A 13 5.00 -6.11 4.68
C ALA A 13 4.65 -4.72 5.23
N THR A 14 3.94 -4.69 6.37
CA THR A 14 3.56 -3.47 7.08
C THR A 14 4.79 -2.77 7.67
N GLY A 15 5.66 -3.50 8.36
CA GLY A 15 6.90 -2.98 8.93
C GLY A 15 7.85 -2.46 7.86
N ASN A 16 8.04 -3.19 6.77
CA ASN A 16 8.87 -2.75 5.65
C ASN A 16 8.34 -1.45 5.03
N SER A 17 7.03 -1.33 4.87
CA SER A 17 6.39 -0.13 4.33
C SER A 17 6.49 1.07 5.30
N PHE A 18 6.41 0.82 6.61
CA PHE A 18 6.66 1.84 7.62
C PHE A 18 8.09 2.41 7.52
N VAL A 19 9.08 1.52 7.44
CA VAL A 19 10.49 1.90 7.35
C VAL A 19 10.75 2.69 6.07
N VAL A 20 10.27 2.22 4.91
CA VAL A 20 10.41 2.93 3.62
C VAL A 20 9.74 4.30 3.66
N GLY A 21 8.52 4.39 4.20
CA GLY A 21 7.79 5.66 4.32
C GLY A 21 8.46 6.66 5.26
N SER A 22 9.09 6.18 6.33
CA SER A 22 9.82 7.02 7.27
C SER A 22 11.16 7.49 6.68
N ILE A 23 11.92 6.58 6.07
CA ILE A 23 13.24 6.89 5.46
C ILE A 23 13.08 7.85 4.29
N SER A 24 12.08 7.66 3.43
CA SER A 24 11.86 8.53 2.26
C SER A 24 11.65 10.00 2.65
N VAL A 25 10.91 10.26 3.72
CA VAL A 25 10.70 11.62 4.24
C VAL A 25 11.90 12.11 5.04
N LEU A 26 12.58 11.26 5.81
CA LEU A 26 13.84 11.64 6.46
C LEU A 26 14.88 12.10 5.42
N LEU A 27 15.00 11.36 4.31
CA LEU A 27 15.92 11.70 3.23
C LEU A 27 15.49 13.00 2.53
N SER A 28 14.19 13.17 2.27
CA SER A 28 13.65 14.41 1.69
C SER A 28 13.90 15.63 2.60
N ASN A 29 13.72 15.46 3.91
CA ASN A 29 13.93 16.51 4.91
C ASN A 29 15.43 16.83 5.07
N ALA A 30 16.31 15.82 5.03
CA ALA A 30 17.75 16.01 5.02
C ALA A 30 18.22 16.80 3.79
N LEU A 31 17.65 16.52 2.62
CA LEU A 31 17.91 17.27 1.38
C LEU A 31 17.40 18.72 1.44
N ARG A 32 16.27 18.95 2.14
CA ARG A 32 15.65 20.28 2.29
C ARG A 32 16.15 21.07 3.51
N ARG A 33 17.02 20.48 4.35
CA ARG A 33 17.47 21.04 5.64
C ARG A 33 16.31 21.41 6.59
N GLU A 34 15.20 20.68 6.52
CA GLU A 34 14.05 20.86 7.42
C GLU A 34 14.14 19.86 8.58
N GLY A 35 14.08 20.34 9.83
CA GLY A 35 14.30 19.53 11.04
C GLY A 35 13.06 18.89 11.67
N LEU A 36 11.97 18.69 10.93
CA LEU A 36 10.71 18.19 11.48
C LEU A 36 10.68 16.66 11.53
N ILE A 37 10.87 16.10 12.74
CA ILE A 37 10.91 14.65 13.02
C ILE A 37 9.49 14.01 13.05
N GLU A 38 8.43 14.79 13.30
CA GLU A 38 7.05 14.28 13.28
C GLU A 38 6.57 13.85 11.88
N GLN A 39 7.05 14.50 10.83
CA GLN A 39 6.62 14.23 9.47
C GLN A 39 7.03 12.83 8.96
N PRO A 40 8.27 12.35 9.19
CA PRO A 40 8.68 10.99 8.86
C PRO A 40 7.83 9.90 9.48
N VAL A 41 7.61 9.95 10.79
CA VAL A 41 6.87 8.90 11.53
C VAL A 41 5.42 8.87 11.05
N ARG A 42 4.82 10.04 10.82
CA ARG A 42 3.46 10.15 10.28
C ARG A 42 3.37 9.56 8.87
N ASN A 43 4.33 9.83 7.99
CA ASN A 43 4.32 9.29 6.64
C ASN A 43 4.56 7.78 6.61
N GLY A 44 5.50 7.28 7.42
CA GLY A 44 5.70 5.86 7.66
C GLY A 44 4.42 5.17 8.13
N GLY A 45 3.71 5.76 9.10
CA GLY A 45 2.45 5.24 9.61
C GLY A 45 1.35 5.15 8.53
N GLU A 46 1.25 6.14 7.65
CA GLU A 46 0.29 6.11 6.53
C GLU A 46 0.61 5.02 5.50
N MET A 47 1.89 4.85 5.14
CA MET A 47 2.30 3.76 4.25
C MET A 47 2.09 2.39 4.89
N ALA A 48 2.39 2.25 6.19
CA ALA A 48 2.15 1.03 6.95
C ALA A 48 0.67 0.67 6.94
N LYS A 49 -0.21 1.64 7.23
CA LYS A 49 -1.67 1.46 7.19
C LYS A 49 -2.14 1.00 5.81
N GLN A 50 -1.63 1.60 4.73
CA GLN A 50 -2.00 1.21 3.37
C GLN A 50 -1.55 -0.22 3.05
N SER A 51 -0.33 -0.60 3.43
CA SER A 51 0.22 -1.94 3.25
C SER A 51 -0.54 -3.01 4.04
N MET A 52 -0.93 -2.69 5.29
CA MET A 52 -1.72 -3.56 6.14
C MET A 52 -3.12 -3.80 5.55
N VAL A 53 -3.82 -2.73 5.14
CA VAL A 53 -5.16 -2.83 4.53
C VAL A 53 -5.10 -3.60 3.22
N TYR A 54 -4.10 -3.34 2.36
CA TYR A 54 -3.90 -4.09 1.13
C TYR A 54 -3.70 -5.59 1.39
N SER A 55 -2.86 -5.94 2.35
CA SER A 55 -2.53 -7.33 2.66
C SER A 55 -3.71 -8.07 3.30
N LEU A 56 -4.50 -7.39 4.16
CA LEU A 56 -5.75 -7.91 4.72
C LEU A 56 -6.78 -8.21 3.64
N ILE A 57 -7.03 -7.24 2.74
CA ILE A 57 -7.98 -7.41 1.63
C ILE A 57 -7.51 -8.50 0.68
N GLY A 58 -6.21 -8.50 0.33
CA GLY A 58 -5.63 -9.54 -0.52
C GLY A 58 -5.73 -10.94 0.08
N CYS A 59 -5.60 -11.07 1.41
CA CYS A 59 -5.81 -12.36 2.07
C CYS A 59 -7.29 -12.75 2.13
N GLY A 60 -8.20 -11.81 2.39
CA GLY A 60 -9.64 -12.05 2.34
C GLY A 60 -10.09 -12.53 0.95
N LEU A 61 -9.61 -11.88 -0.12
CA LEU A 61 -9.89 -12.29 -1.49
C LEU A 61 -9.35 -13.70 -1.79
N ASN A 62 -8.14 -14.04 -1.31
CA ASN A 62 -7.60 -15.39 -1.42
C ASN A 62 -8.46 -16.43 -0.68
N MET A 63 -8.97 -16.10 0.50
CA MET A 63 -9.86 -17.00 1.26
C MET A 63 -11.21 -17.22 0.55
N LEU A 64 -11.67 -16.22 -0.22
CA LEU A 64 -12.86 -16.32 -1.05
C LEU A 64 -12.61 -17.00 -2.41
N GLY A 65 -11.40 -17.49 -2.67
CA GLY A 65 -11.02 -18.10 -3.95
C GLY A 65 -10.84 -17.11 -5.10
N ILE A 66 -10.87 -15.81 -4.83
CA ILE A 66 -10.70 -14.75 -5.84
C ILE A 66 -9.20 -14.57 -6.11
N SER A 67 -8.78 -14.88 -7.34
CA SER A 67 -7.38 -14.83 -7.78
C SER A 67 -7.22 -14.13 -9.14
N GLY A 68 -5.97 -13.92 -9.57
CA GLY A 68 -5.65 -13.27 -10.85
C GLY A 68 -6.01 -11.78 -10.90
N TYR A 69 -6.46 -11.32 -12.08
CA TYR A 69 -6.79 -9.91 -12.37
C TYR A 69 -7.79 -9.29 -11.40
N ALA A 70 -8.79 -10.05 -10.94
CA ALA A 70 -9.79 -9.56 -9.99
C ALA A 70 -9.13 -9.15 -8.66
N LYS A 71 -8.15 -9.92 -8.18
CA LYS A 71 -7.40 -9.61 -6.97
C LYS A 71 -6.45 -8.43 -7.18
N GLN A 72 -5.78 -8.37 -8.33
CA GLN A 72 -4.88 -7.27 -8.69
C GLN A 72 -5.60 -5.93 -8.89
N LEU A 73 -6.89 -5.94 -9.23
CA LEU A 73 -7.67 -4.70 -9.33
C LEU A 73 -8.32 -4.32 -8.00
N PHE A 74 -8.92 -5.30 -7.30
CA PHE A 74 -9.72 -5.02 -6.12
C PHE A 74 -8.88 -4.69 -4.88
N ALA A 75 -7.75 -5.38 -4.69
CA ALA A 75 -6.87 -5.12 -3.55
C ALA A 75 -6.28 -3.70 -3.53
N PRO A 76 -5.67 -3.18 -4.63
CA PRO A 76 -5.15 -1.82 -4.64
C PRO A 76 -6.24 -0.75 -4.71
N PHE A 77 -7.38 -1.03 -5.36
CA PHE A 77 -8.54 -0.13 -5.34
C PHE A 77 -9.06 0.04 -3.91
N ALA A 78 -9.36 -1.06 -3.22
CA ALA A 78 -9.97 -1.02 -1.90
C ALA A 78 -9.00 -0.49 -0.83
N SER A 79 -7.70 -0.81 -0.90
CA SER A 79 -6.71 -0.24 0.03
C SER A 79 -6.55 1.27 -0.15
N SER A 80 -6.47 1.74 -1.39
CA SER A 80 -6.31 3.16 -1.71
C SER A 80 -7.59 3.95 -1.43
N PHE A 81 -8.76 3.33 -1.62
CA PHE A 81 -10.06 3.88 -1.25
C PHE A 81 -10.18 4.06 0.27
N VAL A 82 -9.88 3.02 1.06
CA VAL A 82 -9.92 3.06 2.53
C VAL A 82 -8.94 4.10 3.09
N CYS A 83 -7.74 4.19 2.53
CA CYS A 83 -6.77 5.21 2.93
C CYS A 83 -7.20 6.63 2.52
N GLY A 84 -7.83 6.80 1.36
CA GLY A 84 -8.31 8.10 0.88
C GLY A 84 -9.61 8.57 1.53
N LEU A 85 -10.42 7.65 2.08
CA LEU A 85 -11.70 7.92 2.75
C LEU A 85 -11.56 8.91 3.92
N ARG A 86 -10.40 8.92 4.60
CA ARG A 86 -10.10 9.86 5.69
C ARG A 86 -10.13 11.33 5.26
N ASN A 87 -9.90 11.60 3.97
CA ASN A 87 -9.92 12.94 3.37
C ASN A 87 -11.25 13.23 2.65
N GLY A 88 -12.26 12.40 2.87
CA GLY A 88 -13.59 12.52 2.26
C GLY A 88 -13.82 11.57 1.09
N ARG A 89 -15.10 11.27 0.83
CA ARG A 89 -15.53 10.24 -0.14
C ARG A 89 -15.00 10.49 -1.56
N ARG A 90 -15.00 11.74 -2.02
CA ARG A 90 -14.51 12.15 -3.36
C ARG A 90 -13.00 11.98 -3.48
N PHE A 91 -12.26 12.18 -2.39
CA PHE A 91 -10.81 11.95 -2.33
C PHE A 91 -10.49 10.46 -2.33
N GLY A 92 -11.28 9.66 -1.59
CA GLY A 92 -11.23 8.20 -1.61
C GLY A 92 -11.33 7.61 -3.01
N VAL A 93 -12.34 8.01 -3.79
CA VAL A 93 -12.54 7.51 -5.17
C VAL A 93 -11.39 7.90 -6.09
N LYS A 94 -10.91 9.15 -6.02
CA LYS A 94 -9.75 9.59 -6.81
C LYS A 94 -8.50 8.79 -6.47
N ASN A 95 -8.24 8.58 -5.19
CA ASN A 95 -7.08 7.84 -4.72
C ASN A 95 -7.16 6.35 -5.10
N ALA A 96 -8.36 5.78 -5.09
CA ALA A 96 -8.62 4.41 -5.55
C ALA A 96 -8.31 4.23 -7.04
N MET A 97 -8.70 5.21 -7.87
CA MET A 97 -8.34 5.23 -9.29
C MET A 97 -6.83 5.36 -9.52
N SER A 98 -6.14 6.20 -8.75
CA SER A 98 -4.68 6.30 -8.79
C SER A 98 -3.99 4.98 -8.40
N GLY A 99 -4.51 4.27 -7.40
CA GLY A 99 -4.02 2.95 -7.01
C GLY A 99 -4.18 1.89 -8.11
N LEU A 100 -5.31 1.90 -8.83
CA LEU A 100 -5.52 1.04 -9.99
C LEU A 100 -4.53 1.33 -11.11
N LEU A 101 -4.34 2.61 -11.46
CA LEU A 101 -3.38 3.01 -12.50
C LEU A 101 -1.95 2.62 -12.13
N GLY A 102 -1.56 2.75 -10.86
CA GLY A 102 -0.26 2.30 -10.36
C GLY A 102 -0.08 0.79 -10.51
N SER A 103 -1.11 0.00 -10.20
CA SER A 103 -1.08 -1.46 -10.37
C SER A 103 -0.95 -1.86 -11.84
N PHE A 104 -1.71 -1.21 -12.74
CA PHE A 104 -1.59 -1.42 -14.19
C PHE A 104 -0.20 -1.05 -14.71
N GLY A 105 0.37 0.06 -14.24
CA GLY A 105 1.73 0.47 -14.61
C GLY A 105 2.78 -0.55 -14.18
N TYR A 106 2.66 -1.07 -12.94
CA TYR A 106 3.56 -2.11 -12.45
C TYR A 106 3.44 -3.41 -13.26
N GLU A 107 2.22 -3.79 -13.65
CA GLU A 107 1.98 -4.98 -14.45
C GLU A 107 2.48 -4.84 -15.89
N MET A 108 2.32 -3.66 -16.51
CA MET A 108 2.91 -3.34 -17.81
C MET A 108 4.44 -3.42 -17.78
N ILE A 109 5.06 -2.93 -16.70
CA ILE A 109 6.52 -3.01 -16.51
C ILE A 109 6.98 -4.46 -16.33
N ASN A 110 6.26 -5.27 -15.55
CA ASN A 110 6.58 -6.69 -15.38
C ASN A 110 6.46 -7.45 -16.72
N LYS A 111 5.39 -7.18 -17.48
CA LYS A 111 5.16 -7.76 -18.80
C LYS A 111 6.25 -7.34 -19.80
N ALA A 112 6.71 -6.09 -19.74
CA ALA A 112 7.83 -5.60 -20.56
C ALA A 112 9.19 -6.20 -20.16
N ARG A 113 9.35 -6.61 -18.89
CA ARG A 113 10.55 -7.29 -18.38
C ARG A 113 10.52 -8.82 -18.60
N GLY A 114 9.44 -9.36 -19.17
CA GLY A 114 9.31 -10.80 -19.44
C GLY A 114 9.01 -11.66 -18.20
N TYR A 115 8.44 -11.05 -17.16
CA TYR A 115 7.91 -11.75 -15.98
C TYR A 115 6.40 -12.02 -16.11
#